data_AF-A0A392M7X7-F1
#
_entry.id   AF-A0A392M7X7-F1
#
_cell.length_a   1.000
_cell.length_b   1.000
_cell.length_c   1.000
_cell.angle_alpha   90.00
_cell.angle_beta   90.00
_cell.angle_gamma   90.00
#
_symmetry.space_group_name_H-M   'P 1'
#
loop_
_entity.id
_entity.type
_entity.pdbx_description
1 polymer ?
#
loop_
_entity_poly.entity_id
_entity_poly.type
_entity_poly.pdbx_seq_one_letter_code
_entity_poly.pdbx_strand_id
1 'polypeptide(L)'
;EGASKEDIEQLSKFKFRRVESNEKQTDNIQESAGGIMTECRADSPIEHVLAEEDAECCICLSSYDDGVELRELPCGHHFHCACVDKWLYINATCPLCKYNILKSSNFGPEEV
;
A
#
# COMPACT_ATOMS: atom_id res chain seq x y z
N GLU A 1 15.49 2.53 -14.90
CA GLU A 1 16.03 3.56 -13.99
C GLU A 1 15.16 3.60 -12.74
N GLY A 2 15.74 4.00 -11.60
CA GLY A 2 15.01 4.17 -10.34
C GLY A 2 14.22 5.47 -10.31
N ALA A 3 13.33 5.59 -9.34
CA ALA A 3 12.57 6.80 -9.06
C ALA A 3 13.35 7.74 -8.12
N SER A 4 13.10 9.05 -8.22
CA SER A 4 13.67 10.03 -7.30
C SER A 4 13.01 9.93 -5.92
N LYS A 5 13.67 10.47 -4.89
CA LYS A 5 13.07 10.53 -3.55
C LYS A 5 11.73 11.26 -3.55
N GLU A 6 11.65 12.38 -4.25
CA GLU A 6 10.42 13.18 -4.37
C GLU A 6 9.28 12.38 -5.03
N ASP A 7 9.57 11.64 -6.11
CA ASP A 7 8.58 10.79 -6.78
C ASP A 7 8.03 9.73 -5.83
N ILE A 8 8.90 9.11 -5.03
CA ILE A 8 8.50 8.10 -4.04
C ILE A 8 7.68 8.74 -2.92
N GLU A 9 8.06 9.92 -2.43
CA GLU A 9 7.35 10.63 -1.36
C GLU A 9 5.96 11.15 -1.76
N GLN A 10 5.70 11.32 -3.06
CA GLN A 10 4.38 11.68 -3.62
C GLN A 10 3.39 10.52 -3.65
N LEU A 11 3.86 9.27 -3.55
CA LEU A 11 2.97 8.11 -3.52
C LEU A 11 2.11 8.09 -2.25
N SER A 12 0.92 7.48 -2.36
CA SER A 12 -0.03 7.36 -1.27
C SER A 12 0.59 6.63 -0.08
N LYS A 13 0.37 7.20 1.11
CA LYS A 13 0.94 6.72 2.38
C LYS A 13 -0.18 6.42 3.36
N PHE A 14 -0.17 5.20 3.85
CA PHE A 14 -1.15 4.66 4.77
C PHE A 14 -0.49 4.24 6.07
N LYS A 15 -1.27 4.24 7.14
CA LYS A 15 -0.89 3.66 8.42
C LYS A 15 -1.75 2.41 8.66
N PHE A 16 -1.10 1.29 8.94
CA PHE A 16 -1.78 0.03 9.19
C PHE A 16 -2.12 -0.13 10.66
N ARG A 17 -3.24 -0.79 10.95
CA ARG A 17 -3.68 -1.19 12.28
C ARG A 17 -4.34 -2.56 12.18
N ARG A 18 -3.87 -3.53 12.97
CA ARG A 18 -4.48 -4.86 13.06
C ARG A 18 -5.87 -4.75 13.67
N VAL A 19 -6.80 -5.54 13.15
CA VAL A 19 -8.14 -5.66 13.72
C VAL A 19 -8.19 -7.02 14.40
N GLU A 20 -7.83 -7.05 15.67
CA GLU A 20 -8.00 -8.24 16.49
C GLU A 20 -9.48 -8.38 16.86
N SER A 21 -10.04 -9.58 16.67
CA SER A 21 -11.45 -9.88 16.90
C SER A 21 -11.83 -9.81 18.38
N ASN A 22 -12.02 -8.60 18.90
CA ASN A 22 -12.74 -8.39 20.15
C ASN A 22 -13.51 -7.08 19.96
N GLU A 23 -14.60 -7.11 19.20
CA GLU A 23 -15.95 -6.90 19.74
C GLU A 23 -17.00 -7.55 18.81
N LYS A 24 -17.97 -8.21 19.44
CA LYS A 24 -19.00 -9.03 18.80
C LYS A 24 -19.96 -8.16 17.97
N GLN A 25 -20.43 -8.77 16.87
CA GLN A 25 -21.75 -8.58 16.23
C GLN A 25 -21.87 -7.52 15.13
N THR A 26 -21.71 -7.94 13.87
CA THR A 26 -22.77 -7.88 12.84
C THR A 26 -22.62 -9.05 11.86
N ASP A 27 -23.75 -9.56 11.38
CA ASP A 27 -23.99 -10.78 10.61
C ASP A 27 -23.05 -11.14 9.43
N ASN A 28 -22.64 -12.42 9.41
CA ASN A 28 -22.38 -13.32 8.26
C ASN A 28 -21.68 -12.77 7.00
N ILE A 29 -20.36 -12.91 6.91
CA ILE A 29 -19.61 -13.93 6.12
C ILE A 29 -18.15 -13.89 6.62
N GLN A 30 -17.52 -15.06 6.70
CA GLN A 30 -16.28 -15.36 7.40
C GLN A 30 -15.04 -14.91 6.61
N GLU A 31 -14.66 -13.64 6.72
CA GLU A 31 -13.34 -13.14 6.31
C GLU A 31 -12.67 -12.50 7.53
N SER A 32 -11.61 -13.16 8.01
CA SER A 32 -10.76 -12.64 9.09
C SER A 32 -10.09 -11.36 8.58
N ALA A 33 -10.57 -10.20 9.02
CA ALA A 33 -9.95 -8.93 8.70
C ALA A 33 -8.53 -8.91 9.29
N GLY A 34 -7.50 -8.90 8.42
CA GLY A 34 -6.10 -8.82 8.81
C GLY A 34 -5.75 -7.46 9.44
N GLY A 35 -6.36 -6.39 8.91
CA GLY A 35 -6.25 -5.06 9.49
C GLY A 35 -6.88 -3.96 8.64
N ILE A 36 -6.73 -2.72 9.07
CA ILE A 36 -7.22 -1.52 8.40
C ILE A 36 -6.01 -0.64 8.03
N MET A 37 -5.96 -0.18 6.78
CA MET A 37 -5.06 0.84 6.30
C MET A 37 -5.77 2.19 6.22
N THR A 38 -5.24 3.21 6.90
CA THR A 38 -5.81 4.56 6.93
C THR A 38 -4.87 5.57 6.25
N GLU A 39 -5.37 6.36 5.31
CA GLU A 39 -4.54 7.34 4.59
C GLU A 39 -4.06 8.49 5.50
N CYS A 40 -2.78 8.85 5.41
CA CYS A 40 -2.14 9.81 6.33
C CYS A 40 -2.40 11.30 5.99
N ARG A 41 -2.85 11.63 4.77
CA ARG A 41 -2.80 13.01 4.23
C ARG A 41 -4.14 13.61 3.82
N ALA A 42 -5.26 12.93 4.05
CA ALA A 42 -6.57 13.45 3.68
C ALA A 42 -7.31 14.09 4.87
N ASP A 43 -8.01 15.20 4.60
CA ASP A 43 -8.98 15.83 5.52
C ASP A 43 -10.15 14.88 5.85
N SER A 44 -10.42 13.94 4.93
CA SER A 44 -11.30 12.79 5.11
C SER A 44 -10.51 11.50 4.86
N PRO A 45 -10.02 10.81 5.91
CA PRO A 45 -9.15 9.66 5.74
C PRO A 45 -9.88 8.50 5.06
N ILE A 46 -9.28 7.95 4.01
CA ILE A 46 -9.76 6.73 3.36
C ILE A 46 -9.27 5.53 4.17
N GLU A 47 -10.18 4.61 4.48
CA GLU A 47 -9.88 3.36 5.19
C GLU A 47 -10.09 2.16 4.27
N HIS A 48 -9.09 1.28 4.21
CA HIS A 48 -9.15 0.01 3.48
C HIS A 48 -9.02 -1.15 4.46
N VAL A 49 -10.00 -2.05 4.45
CA VAL A 49 -9.92 -3.31 5.20
C VAL A 49 -9.13 -4.31 4.36
N LEU A 50 -8.06 -4.86 4.92
CA LEU A 50 -7.30 -5.96 4.33
C LEU A 50 -7.71 -7.28 4.95
N ALA A 51 -7.77 -8.33 4.13
CA ALA A 51 -7.83 -9.70 4.62
C ALA A 51 -6.50 -10.08 5.30
N GLU A 52 -6.51 -11.11 6.15
CA GLU A 52 -5.29 -11.62 6.80
C GLU A 52 -4.21 -12.03 5.79
N GLU A 53 -4.62 -12.62 4.67
CA GLU A 53 -3.73 -13.04 3.58
C GLU A 53 -3.10 -11.88 2.79
N ASP A 54 -3.78 -10.73 2.73
CA ASP A 54 -3.26 -9.52 2.08
C ASP A 54 -2.45 -8.64 3.04
N ALA A 55 -2.54 -8.87 4.36
CA ALA A 55 -1.85 -8.09 5.38
C ALA A 55 -0.36 -8.44 5.53
N GLU A 56 0.34 -8.69 4.43
CA GLU A 56 1.78 -8.98 4.40
C GLU A 56 2.56 -8.19 3.33
N CYS A 57 3.85 -7.99 3.60
CA CYS A 57 4.76 -7.35 2.66
C CYS A 57 5.50 -8.41 1.81
N CYS A 58 5.20 -8.51 0.52
CA CYS A 58 5.86 -9.48 -0.36
C CYS A 58 7.37 -9.23 -0.61
N ILE A 59 7.93 -8.09 -0.14
CA ILE A 59 9.37 -7.80 -0.26
C ILE A 59 10.15 -8.46 0.88
N CYS A 60 9.66 -8.36 2.12
CA CYS A 60 10.30 -8.93 3.30
C CYS A 60 9.62 -10.21 3.81
N LEU A 61 8.49 -10.60 3.20
CA LEU A 61 7.69 -11.76 3.56
C LEU A 61 7.26 -11.74 5.04
N SER A 62 6.86 -10.56 5.52
CA SER A 62 6.45 -10.35 6.91
C SER A 62 5.09 -9.65 6.95
N SER A 63 4.24 -10.09 7.87
CA SER A 63 2.95 -9.46 8.17
C SER A 63 3.13 -8.01 8.59
N TYR A 64 2.09 -7.20 8.39
CA TYR A 64 2.10 -5.81 8.83
C TYR A 64 1.86 -5.70 10.33
N ASP A 65 2.67 -4.86 10.98
CA ASP A 65 2.55 -4.52 12.40
C ASP A 65 1.72 -3.25 12.61
N ASP A 66 1.11 -3.13 13.78
CA ASP A 66 0.36 -1.95 14.18
C ASP A 66 1.18 -0.67 14.11
N GLY A 67 0.61 0.31 13.44
CA GLY A 67 1.20 1.63 13.24
C GLY A 67 2.31 1.68 12.19
N VAL A 68 2.61 0.57 11.50
CA VAL A 68 3.57 0.60 10.40
C VAL A 68 3.04 1.43 9.24
N GLU A 69 3.98 2.09 8.55
CA GLU A 69 3.67 2.92 7.40
C GLU A 69 3.77 2.08 6.13
N LEU A 70 2.67 2.04 5.40
CA LEU A 70 2.55 1.37 4.13
C LEU A 70 2.52 2.39 3.02
N ARG A 71 3.16 2.04 1.90
CA ARG A 71 3.11 2.80 0.68
C ARG A 71 2.32 2.00 -0.34
N GLU A 72 1.28 2.62 -0.86
CA GLU A 72 0.50 2.10 -1.96
C GLU A 72 1.05 2.68 -3.27
N LEU A 73 1.26 1.81 -4.24
CA LEU A 73 1.65 2.19 -5.59
C LEU A 73 0.41 2.50 -6.42
N PRO A 74 0.51 3.25 -7.53
CA PRO A 74 -0.65 3.62 -8.34
C PRO A 74 -1.37 2.43 -9.02
N CYS A 75 -0.77 1.24 -8.94
CA CYS A 75 -1.38 -0.02 -9.37
C CYS A 75 -2.24 -0.69 -8.28
N GLY A 76 -2.37 -0.09 -7.10
CA GLY A 76 -3.13 -0.60 -5.95
C GLY A 76 -2.36 -1.55 -5.02
N HIS A 77 -1.11 -1.92 -5.33
CA HIS A 77 -0.32 -2.78 -4.46
C HIS A 77 0.35 -1.99 -3.33
N HIS A 78 0.31 -2.53 -2.12
CA HIS A 78 0.88 -1.92 -0.93
C HIS A 78 2.06 -2.73 -0.36
N PHE A 79 3.00 -2.01 0.26
CA PHE A 79 4.19 -2.58 0.88
C PHE A 79 4.63 -1.69 2.05
N HIS A 80 5.51 -2.18 2.93
CA HIS A 80 6.21 -1.31 3.88
C HIS A 80 6.93 -0.18 3.14
N CYS A 81 6.77 1.07 3.59
CA CYS A 81 7.49 2.22 3.03
C CYS A 81 9.00 1.92 2.95
N ALA A 82 9.60 1.45 4.04
CA ALA A 82 11.03 1.15 4.09
C ALA A 82 11.49 0.04 3.10
N CYS A 83 10.60 -0.88 2.73
CA CYS A 83 10.92 -1.96 1.79
C CYS A 83 10.78 -1.50 0.35
N VAL A 84 9.65 -0.89 0.00
CA VAL A 84 9.38 -0.49 -1.37
C VAL A 84 10.16 0.75 -1.78
N ASP A 85 10.44 1.68 -0.87
CA ASP A 85 11.26 2.86 -1.19
C ASP A 85 12.67 2.42 -1.67
N LYS A 86 13.30 1.47 -0.97
CA LYS A 86 14.60 0.88 -1.37
C LYS A 86 14.54 0.24 -2.75
N TRP A 87 13.46 -0.47 -3.04
CA TRP A 87 13.24 -1.07 -4.35
C TRP A 87 13.08 0.01 -5.44
N LEU A 88 12.27 1.03 -5.18
CA LEU A 88 11.93 2.09 -6.12
C LEU A 88 13.14 2.96 -6.48
N TYR A 89 14.07 3.18 -5.55
CA TYR A 89 15.35 3.84 -5.87
C TYR A 89 16.19 3.10 -6.92
N ILE A 90 15.99 1.79 -7.07
CA ILE A 90 16.72 0.97 -8.06
C ILE A 90 15.86 0.76 -9.31
N ASN A 91 14.58 0.47 -9.13
CA ASN A 91 13.61 0.21 -10.18
C ASN A 91 12.28 0.89 -9.87
N ALA A 92 11.91 1.89 -10.67
CA ALA A 92 10.64 2.62 -10.55
C ALA A 92 9.38 1.78 -10.92
N THR A 93 9.39 0.47 -10.68
CA THR A 93 8.32 -0.46 -11.04
C THR A 93 7.85 -1.28 -9.85
N CYS A 94 6.57 -1.64 -9.84
CA CYS A 94 5.99 -2.49 -8.82
C CYS A 94 6.68 -3.87 -8.79
N PRO A 95 7.10 -4.38 -7.61
CA PRO A 95 7.68 -5.71 -7.49
C PRO A 95 6.77 -6.83 -8.00
N LEU A 96 5.45 -6.69 -7.78
CA LEU A 96 4.43 -7.69 -8.10
C LEU A 96 4.01 -7.66 -9.58
N CYS A 97 3.52 -6.52 -10.06
CA CYS A 97 2.93 -6.42 -11.40
C CYS A 97 3.79 -5.68 -12.44
N LYS A 98 4.98 -5.21 -12.07
CA LYS A 98 5.90 -4.43 -12.93
C LYS A 98 5.36 -3.10 -13.45
N TYR A 99 4.21 -2.63 -12.94
CA TYR A 99 3.67 -1.31 -13.26
C TYR A 99 4.68 -0.20 -12.91
N ASN A 100 4.92 0.75 -13.83
CA ASN A 100 5.85 1.85 -13.60
C ASN A 100 5.16 2.98 -12.83
N ILE A 101 5.69 3.33 -11.65
CA ILE A 101 5.08 4.32 -10.77
C ILE A 101 5.12 5.75 -11.35
N LEU A 102 6.08 6.02 -12.25
CA LEU A 102 6.24 7.32 -12.91
C LEU A 102 5.21 7.53 -14.02
N LYS A 103 4.54 6.47 -14.49
CA LYS A 103 3.48 6.60 -15.50
C LYS A 103 2.23 7.29 -14.95
N SER A 104 1.98 7.25 -13.64
CA SER A 104 0.82 7.92 -13.06
C SER A 104 0.95 9.43 -12.97
N SER A 105 2.16 9.99 -13.03
CA SER A 105 2.37 11.44 -13.08
C SER A 105 2.11 12.04 -14.48
N ASN A 106 1.82 11.19 -15.49
CA ASN A 106 1.68 11.61 -16.87
C ASN A 106 0.43 11.00 -17.51
N PHE A 107 -0.76 11.41 -17.08
CA PHE A 107 -1.95 11.37 -17.94
C PHE A 107 -1.81 12.43 -19.05
N GLY A 108 -0.86 12.22 -19.96
CA GLY A 108 -0.93 12.74 -21.32
C GLY A 108 -1.49 11.63 -22.19
N PRO A 109 -2.45 11.91 -23.10
CA PRO A 109 -2.93 10.89 -24.01
C PRO A 109 -1.74 10.37 -24.83
N GLU A 110 -1.59 9.05 -24.87
CA GLU A 110 -0.70 8.36 -25.79
C GLU A 110 -1.23 8.66 -27.21
N GLU A 111 -0.66 9.65 -27.89
CA GLU A 111 -0.96 9.96 -29.28
C GLU A 111 -0.33 8.87 -30.16
N VAL A 112 -1.19 8.08 -30.81
CA VAL A 112 -0.87 7.16 -31.90
C VAL A 112 -0.96 7.86 -33.24
#